data_AF-A0A956ZLF8-F1
#
_entry.id   AF-A0A956ZLF8-F1
#
_cell.length_a   1.000
_cell.length_b   1.000
_cell.length_c   1.000
_cell.angle_alpha   90.00
_cell.angle_beta   90.00
_cell.angle_gamma   90.00
#
_symmetry.space_group_name_H-M   'P 1'
#
loop_
_entity.id
_entity.type
_entity.pdbx_description
1 polymer ?
#
loop_
_entity_poly.entity_id
_entity_poly.type
_entity_poly.pdbx_seq_one_letter_code
_entity_poly.pdbx_strand_id
1 'polypeptide(L)'
;IQYMLPPRLGGVLGLLDTAEGADVLFIAHHGLEGARKYTSIVWGALVHAELRIKLWRVPAADVPTTPEARTDWLFEWWEEMDRWVGEVIEASEAYLSGERPSSDP
;
A
#
# COMPACT_ATOMS: atom_id res chain seq x y z
N ILE A 1 8.35 10.18 1.95
CA ILE A 1 7.01 10.05 1.34
C ILE A 1 6.93 10.93 0.09
N GLN A 2 6.86 10.33 -1.09
CA GLN A 2 6.87 10.98 -2.39
C GLN A 2 5.65 10.61 -3.26
N TYR A 3 5.11 9.39 -3.10
CA TYR A 3 4.08 8.82 -3.95
C TYR A 3 2.74 8.61 -3.22
N MET A 4 2.75 8.54 -1.89
CA MET A 4 1.56 8.39 -1.06
C MET A 4 1.21 9.67 -0.30
N LEU A 5 -0.06 9.80 0.10
CA LEU A 5 -0.45 10.80 1.11
C LEU A 5 0.01 10.32 2.50
N PRO A 6 0.36 11.23 3.43
CA PRO A 6 0.70 10.86 4.81
C PRO A 6 -0.40 10.03 5.50
N PRO A 7 -0.03 9.17 6.48
CA PRO A 7 -1.00 8.34 7.17
C PRO A 7 -2.01 9.17 7.96
N ARG A 8 -3.28 8.75 7.92
CA ARG A 8 -4.31 9.27 8.81
C ARG A 8 -4.27 8.50 10.13
N LEU A 9 -3.65 9.10 11.15
CA LEU A 9 -3.36 8.43 12.42
C LEU A 9 -4.62 8.00 13.19
N GLY A 10 -5.61 8.89 13.30
CA GLY A 10 -6.72 8.70 14.26
C GLY A 10 -7.50 7.39 14.11
N GLY A 11 -7.73 6.93 12.88
CA GLY A 11 -8.46 5.68 12.63
C GLY A 11 -7.63 4.43 12.93
N VAL A 12 -6.35 4.45 12.52
CA VAL A 12 -5.45 3.31 12.69
C VAL A 12 -5.09 3.13 14.17
N LEU A 13 -4.73 4.22 14.86
CA LEU A 13 -4.39 4.17 16.28
C LEU A 13 -5.58 3.69 17.13
N GLY A 14 -6.78 4.22 16.88
CA GLY A 14 -7.98 3.77 17.58
C GLY A 14 -8.33 2.29 17.33
N LEU A 15 -8.03 1.77 16.13
CA LEU A 15 -8.16 0.34 15.86
C LEU A 15 -7.15 -0.47 16.69
N LEU A 16 -5.88 -0.07 16.68
CA LEU A 16 -4.81 -0.75 17.44
C LEU A 16 -5.05 -0.74 18.96
N ASP A 17 -5.76 0.26 19.48
CA ASP A 17 -6.15 0.34 20.89
C ASP A 17 -7.19 -0.72 21.28
N THR A 18 -7.97 -1.22 20.31
CA THR A 18 -9.05 -2.19 20.57
C THR A 18 -8.73 -3.59 20.06
N ALA A 19 -7.81 -3.71 19.11
CA ALA A 19 -7.42 -4.96 18.46
C ALA A 19 -6.19 -5.59 19.11
N GLU A 20 -6.19 -5.75 20.44
CA GLU A 20 -5.08 -6.34 21.17
C GLU A 20 -4.85 -7.79 20.73
N GLY A 21 -3.58 -8.15 20.48
CA GLY A 21 -3.19 -9.49 20.04
C GLY A 21 -3.50 -9.81 18.58
N ALA A 22 -3.99 -8.85 17.79
CA ALA A 22 -4.21 -9.03 16.36
C ALA A 22 -2.94 -8.70 15.54
N ASP A 23 -2.71 -9.49 14.49
CA ASP A 23 -1.71 -9.15 13.48
C ASP A 23 -2.19 -7.96 12.64
N VAL A 24 -1.24 -7.15 12.17
CA VAL A 24 -1.53 -6.02 11.29
C VAL A 24 -1.13 -6.37 9.87
N LEU A 25 -2.03 -6.09 8.92
CA LEU A 25 -1.76 -6.21 7.49
C LEU A 25 -1.73 -4.81 6.87
N PHE A 26 -0.54 -4.41 6.40
CA PHE A 26 -0.40 -3.26 5.52
C PHE A 26 -0.64 -3.71 4.08
N ILE A 27 -1.45 -2.97 3.34
CA ILE A 27 -1.80 -3.28 1.95
C ILE A 27 -1.54 -2.03 1.12
N ALA A 28 -0.67 -2.16 0.12
CA ALA A 28 -0.46 -1.15 -0.90
C ALA A 28 -0.91 -1.72 -2.25
N HIS A 29 -1.43 -0.84 -3.11
CA HIS A 29 -1.84 -1.21 -4.45
C HIS A 29 -1.55 -0.10 -5.47
N HIS A 30 -1.39 -0.46 -6.73
CA HIS A 30 -1.27 0.44 -7.88
C HIS A 30 -2.06 -0.12 -9.07
N GLY A 31 -2.72 0.74 -9.85
CA GLY A 31 -3.46 0.34 -11.06
C GLY A 31 -4.99 0.41 -10.96
N LEU A 32 -5.54 0.95 -9.86
CA LEU A 32 -6.99 1.15 -9.65
C LEU A 32 -7.46 2.59 -9.91
N GLU A 33 -6.61 3.45 -10.44
CA GLU A 33 -6.86 4.89 -10.58
C GLU A 33 -7.99 5.16 -11.60
N GLY A 34 -8.15 4.30 -12.60
CA GLY A 34 -9.25 4.33 -13.58
C GLY A 34 -10.61 3.91 -13.02
N ALA A 35 -10.63 3.24 -11.86
CA ALA A 35 -11.83 2.69 -11.22
C ALA A 35 -12.43 3.59 -10.13
N ARG A 36 -12.01 4.85 -10.03
CA ARG A 36 -12.47 5.82 -8.99
C ARG A 36 -13.98 6.05 -8.94
N LYS A 37 -14.74 5.71 -9.99
CA LYS A 37 -16.20 5.72 -9.99
C LYS A 37 -16.70 4.30 -10.22
N TYR A 38 -17.68 3.88 -9.43
CA TYR A 38 -18.37 2.59 -9.62
C TYR A 38 -18.85 2.40 -11.06
N THR A 39 -19.34 3.46 -11.71
CA THR A 39 -19.74 3.43 -13.12
C THR A 39 -18.57 3.08 -14.05
N SER A 40 -17.37 3.62 -13.83
CA SER A 40 -16.19 3.31 -14.65
C SER A 40 -15.83 1.83 -14.61
N ILE A 41 -15.99 1.17 -13.45
CA ILE A 41 -15.76 -0.28 -13.31
C ILE A 41 -16.75 -1.07 -14.17
N VAL A 42 -18.04 -0.74 -14.10
CA VAL A 42 -19.11 -1.41 -14.88
C VAL A 42 -18.92 -1.24 -16.39
N TRP A 43 -18.33 -0.12 -16.82
CA TRP A 43 -18.00 0.16 -18.22
C TRP A 43 -16.64 -0.40 -18.67
N GLY A 44 -15.98 -1.24 -17.85
CA GLY A 44 -14.77 -1.95 -18.24
C GLY A 44 -13.48 -1.16 -18.07
N ALA A 45 -13.44 -0.12 -17.23
CA ALA A 45 -12.21 0.63 -16.95
C ALA A 45 -11.07 -0.20 -16.31
N LEU A 46 -11.37 -1.43 -15.88
CA LEU A 46 -10.38 -2.40 -15.40
C LEU A 46 -10.00 -3.46 -16.45
N VAL A 47 -10.62 -3.46 -17.62
CA VAL A 47 -10.27 -4.37 -18.70
C VAL A 47 -8.88 -3.99 -19.20
N HIS A 48 -7.93 -4.92 -19.11
CA HIS A 48 -6.49 -4.73 -19.34
C HIS A 48 -5.77 -3.81 -18.35
N ALA A 49 -6.38 -3.45 -17.22
CA ALA A 49 -5.65 -2.78 -16.15
C ALA A 49 -4.71 -3.77 -15.46
N GLU A 50 -3.47 -3.34 -15.21
CA GLU A 50 -2.52 -4.09 -14.41
C GLU A 50 -2.65 -3.66 -12.94
N LEU A 51 -3.11 -4.57 -12.09
CA LEU A 51 -3.23 -4.33 -10.66
C LEU A 51 -2.06 -4.99 -9.93
N ARG A 52 -1.21 -4.17 -9.33
CA ARG A 52 -0.12 -4.60 -8.45
C ARG A 52 -0.58 -4.44 -7.01
N ILE A 53 -0.47 -5.49 -6.20
CA ILE A 53 -0.82 -5.47 -4.77
C ILE A 53 0.33 -6.10 -3.99
N LYS A 54 0.70 -5.48 -2.88
CA LYS A 54 1.62 -6.08 -1.89
C LYS A 54 0.99 -6.02 -0.51
N LEU A 55 1.15 -7.13 0.21
CA LEU A 55 0.72 -7.28 1.59
C LEU A 55 1.95 -7.51 2.45
N TRP A 56 2.06 -6.75 3.53
CA TRP A 56 3.02 -6.99 4.59
C TRP A 56 2.25 -7.37 5.84
N ARG A 57 2.60 -8.51 6.42
CA ARG A 57 2.06 -8.95 7.70
C ARG A 57 3.06 -8.60 8.79
N VAL A 58 2.57 -7.92 9.81
CA VAL A 58 3.28 -7.71 11.07
C VAL A 58 2.61 -8.56 12.15
N PRO A 59 3.34 -9.54 12.74
CA PRO A 59 2.84 -10.29 13.87
C PRO A 59 2.43 -9.35 15.02
N ALA A 60 1.38 -9.70 15.75
CA ALA A 60 0.89 -8.92 16.89
C ALA A 60 2.00 -8.61 17.92
N ALA A 61 2.95 -9.53 18.09
CA ALA A 61 4.09 -9.39 19.00
C ALA A 61 5.06 -8.28 18.61
N ASP A 62 5.10 -7.90 17.33
CA ASP A 62 5.99 -6.89 16.77
C ASP A 62 5.31 -5.50 16.66
N VAL A 63 4.02 -5.41 17.04
CA VAL A 63 3.28 -4.15 17.06
C VAL A 63 3.59 -3.39 18.35
N PRO A 64 4.04 -2.12 18.29
CA PRO A 64 4.32 -1.35 19.50
C PRO A 64 3.08 -1.18 20.38
N THR A 65 3.29 -1.03 21.69
CA THR A 65 2.18 -0.95 22.67
C THR A 65 1.82 0.47 23.08
N THR A 66 2.72 1.44 22.89
CA THR A 66 2.45 2.85 23.24
C THR A 66 1.98 3.66 22.04
N PRO A 67 1.09 4.66 22.23
CA PRO A 67 0.59 5.50 21.14
C PRO A 67 1.69 6.23 20.36
N GLU A 68 2.72 6.72 21.06
CA GLU A 68 3.86 7.43 20.46
C GLU A 68 4.67 6.48 19.57
N ALA A 69 5.02 5.30 20.10
CA ALA A 69 5.79 4.31 19.34
C ALA A 69 4.99 3.76 18.14
N ARG A 70 3.66 3.60 18.28
CA ARG A 70 2.77 3.22 17.17
C ARG A 70 2.73 4.30 16.09
N THR A 71 2.83 5.57 16.46
CA THR A 71 2.85 6.67 15.49
C THR A 71 4.12 6.60 14.66
N ASP A 72 5.28 6.53 15.29
CA ASP A 72 6.57 6.45 14.59
C ASP A 72 6.64 5.20 13.71
N TRP A 73 6.26 4.05 14.26
CA TRP A 73 6.16 2.78 13.53
C TRP A 73 5.23 2.85 12.32
N LEU A 74 4.09 3.54 12.44
CA LEU A 74 3.18 3.72 11.31
C LEU A 74 3.80 4.57 10.20
N PHE A 75 4.60 5.59 10.56
CA PHE A 75 5.35 6.38 9.58
C PHE A 75 6.44 5.56 8.89
N GLU A 76 7.18 4.72 9.63
CA GLU A 76 8.17 3.79 9.05
C GLU A 76 7.53 2.84 8.03
N TRP A 77 6.38 2.24 8.37
CA TRP A 77 5.62 1.42 7.42
C TRP A 77 5.13 2.21 6.22
N TRP A 78 4.76 3.47 6.41
CA TRP A 78 4.37 4.35 5.31
C TRP A 78 5.53 4.62 4.36
N GLU A 79 6.75 4.78 4.87
CA GLU A 79 7.95 4.95 4.05
C GLU A 79 8.30 3.68 3.25
N GLU A 80 8.14 2.50 3.86
CA GLU A 80 8.31 1.22 3.17
C GLU A 80 7.29 1.05 2.04
N MET A 81 6.01 1.35 2.32
CA MET A 81 4.96 1.29 1.30
C MET A 81 5.18 2.31 0.18
N ASP A 82 5.58 3.54 0.51
CA ASP A 82 5.86 4.62 -0.44
C ASP A 82 7.00 4.24 -1.40
N ARG A 83 8.06 3.61 -0.88
CA ARG A 83 9.17 3.08 -1.68
C ARG A 83 8.70 2.01 -2.66
N TRP A 84 7.91 1.06 -2.19
CA TRP A 84 7.34 0.03 -3.05
C TRP A 84 6.44 0.62 -4.15
N VAL A 85 5.65 1.66 -3.83
CA VAL A 85 4.86 2.36 -4.85
C VAL A 85 5.76 3.01 -5.90
N GLY A 86 6.87 3.61 -5.49
CA GLY A 86 7.89 4.13 -6.41
C GLY A 86 8.43 3.06 -7.37
N GLU A 87 8.85 1.92 -6.84
CA GLU A 87 9.33 0.77 -7.63
C GLU A 87 8.29 0.28 -8.66
N VAL A 88 7.01 0.25 -8.25
CA VAL A 88 5.92 -0.16 -9.13
C VAL A 88 5.66 0.86 -10.24
N ILE A 89 5.72 2.16 -9.93
CA ILE A 89 5.56 3.23 -10.92
C ILE A 89 6.70 3.14 -11.95
N GLU A 90 7.95 3.03 -11.49
CA GLU A 90 9.11 2.89 -12.38
C GLU A 90 9.00 1.65 -13.29
N ALA A 91 8.58 0.51 -12.73
CA ALA A 91 8.39 -0.71 -13.51
C ALA A 91 7.24 -0.59 -14.52
N SER A 92 6.16 0.11 -14.16
CA SER A 92 5.01 0.38 -15.04
C SER A 92 5.41 1.29 -16.20
N GLU A 93 6.17 2.35 -15.93
CA GLU A 93 6.71 3.25 -16.94
C GLU A 93 7.66 2.53 -17.91
N ALA A 94 8.56 1.68 -17.40
CA ALA A 94 9.45 0.86 -18.23
C ALA A 94 8.71 -0.14 -19.12
N TYR A 95 7.63 -0.74 -18.60
CA TYR A 95 6.76 -1.61 -19.41
C TYR A 95 6.07 -0.84 -20.54
N LEU A 96 5.58 0.37 -20.26
CA LEU A 96 4.94 1.24 -21.27
C LEU A 96 5.91 1.81 -22.30
N SER A 97 7.18 2.05 -21.93
CA SER A 97 8.22 2.50 -22.86
C SER A 97 8.78 1.39 -23.76
N GLY A 98 8.49 0.11 -23.44
CA GLY A 98 8.94 -1.06 -24.20
C GLY A 98 10.28 -1.64 -23.75
N GLU A 99 10.89 -1.09 -22.69
CA GLU A 99 12.03 -1.69 -22.00
C GLU A 99 11.55 -2.80 -21.05
N ARG A 100 11.32 -4.02 -21.56
CA ARG A 100 10.93 -5.15 -20.70
C ARG A 100 11.97 -5.38 -19.59
N PRO A 101 11.60 -5.27 -18.30
CA PRO A 101 12.46 -5.73 -17.21
C PRO A 101 12.61 -7.25 -17.28
N SER A 102 13.82 -7.74 -16.97
CA SER A 102 14.07 -9.17 -16.79
C SER A 102 13.09 -9.72 -15.76
N SER A 103 12.32 -10.73 -16.16
CA SER A 103 11.48 -11.49 -15.25
C SER A 103 12.40 -12.36 -14.41
N ASP A 104 12.51 -12.07 -13.12
CA ASP A 104 13.02 -13.05 -12.15
C ASP A 104 11.93 -13.32 -11.09
N PRO A 105 11.90 -14.56 -10.56
CA PRO A 105 10.71 -15.20 -9.99
C PRO A 105 10.31 -14.74 -8.59
#